data_AF-A0A2R3J3K9-F1
#
_entry.id   AF-A0A2R3J3K9-F1
#
_cell.length_a   1.000
_cell.length_b   1.000
_cell.length_c   1.000
_cell.angle_alpha   90.00
_cell.angle_beta   90.00
_cell.angle_gamma   90.00
#
_symmetry.space_group_name_H-M   'P 1'
#
loop_
_entity.id
_entity.type
_entity.pdbx_description
1 polymer ?
#
loop_
_entity_poly.entity_id
_entity_poly.type
_entity_poly.pdbx_seq_one_letter_code
_entity_poly.pdbx_strand_id
1 'polypeptide(L)' 'MKTLKVVIEDWDGDGAIRIPDEVLQELGVDVGDSLYLVEEYVGSTRCLVLSKTERTPDRVDELVGHWDTFGKVQNVTDD' A
#
# COMPACT_ATOMS: atom_id res chain seq x y z
N MET A 1 4.70 -12.12 -6.22
CA MET A 1 3.84 -11.95 -5.03
C MET A 1 3.14 -13.27 -4.74
N LYS A 2 3.18 -13.75 -3.48
CA LYS A 2 2.39 -14.91 -3.07
C LYS A 2 0.99 -14.43 -2.71
N THR A 3 -0.04 -15.06 -3.29
CA THR A 3 -1.42 -14.83 -2.87
C THR A 3 -1.72 -15.71 -1.68
N LEU A 4 -2.18 -15.12 -0.59
CA LEU A 4 -2.59 -15.83 0.61
C LEU A 4 -4.10 -15.71 0.76
N LYS A 5 -4.78 -16.84 0.94
CA LYS A 5 -6.19 -16.84 1.31
C LYS A 5 -6.27 -16.65 2.82
N VAL A 6 -6.87 -15.56 3.25
CA VAL A 6 -7.13 -15.25 4.67
C VAL A 6 -8.62 -15.38 4.97
N VAL A 7 -8.94 -15.57 6.25
CA VAL A 7 -10.30 -15.58 6.78
C VAL A 7 -10.42 -14.44 7.78
N ILE A 8 -11.59 -13.80 7.85
CA ILE A 8 -11.90 -12.82 8.89
C ILE A 8 -12.31 -13.59 10.14
N GLU A 9 -11.58 -13.40 11.22
CA GLU A 9 -11.81 -14.02 12.52
C GLU A 9 -12.52 -13.03 13.46
N ASP A 10 -13.27 -13.54 14.44
CA ASP A 10 -13.79 -12.74 15.53
C ASP A 10 -12.72 -12.59 16.61
N TRP A 11 -12.43 -11.36 17.01
CA TRP A 11 -11.52 -11.05 18.10
C TRP A 11 -12.20 -10.05 19.04
N ASP A 12 -12.69 -10.58 20.17
CA ASP A 12 -13.40 -9.81 21.21
C ASP A 12 -14.58 -8.99 20.67
N GLY A 13 -15.27 -9.51 19.64
CA GLY A 13 -16.41 -8.87 18.99
C GLY A 13 -16.06 -8.04 17.75
N ASP A 14 -14.77 -7.88 17.43
CA ASP A 14 -14.28 -7.19 16.24
C ASP A 14 -13.75 -8.16 15.19
N GLY A 15 -14.05 -7.90 13.92
CA GLY A 15 -13.50 -8.67 12.81
C GLY A 15 -12.02 -8.37 12.58
N ALA A 16 -11.17 -9.40 12.66
CA ALA A 16 -9.73 -9.30 12.47
C ALA A 16 -9.23 -10.16 11.30
N ILE A 17 -8.20 -9.69 10.60
CA ILE A 17 -7.49 -10.46 9.56
C ILE A 17 -6.09 -10.77 10.08
N ARG A 18 -5.72 -12.04 10.14
CA ARG A 18 -4.34 -12.44 10.45
C ARG A 18 -3.41 -12.13 9.28
N ILE A 19 -2.37 -11.36 9.56
CA ILE A 19 -1.29 -11.06 8.62
C ILE A 19 -0.06 -11.83 9.08
N PRO A 20 0.60 -12.62 8.21
CA PRO A 20 1.83 -13.33 8.58
C PRO A 20 2.94 -12.37 8.98
N ASP A 21 3.77 -12.78 9.94
CA ASP A 21 4.89 -11.99 10.44
C ASP A 21 5.87 -11.59 9.33
N GLU A 22 6.07 -12.45 8.32
CA GLU A 22 6.95 -12.12 7.19
C GLU A 22 6.43 -10.91 6.42
N VAL A 23 5.12 -10.79 6.25
CA VAL A 23 4.49 -9.66 5.56
C VAL A 23 4.56 -8.40 6.42
N LEU A 24 4.37 -8.51 7.74
CA LEU A 24 4.52 -7.38 8.66
C LEU A 24 5.96 -6.83 8.65
N GLN A 25 6.96 -7.72 8.65
CA GLN A 25 8.37 -7.37 8.55
C GLN A 25 8.72 -6.72 7.20
N GLU A 26 8.22 -7.27 6.09
CA GLU A 26 8.40 -6.68 4.76
C GLU A 26 7.78 -5.28 4.66
N LEU A 27 6.62 -5.06 5.30
CA LEU A 27 5.98 -3.75 5.39
C LEU A 27 6.67 -2.81 6.39
N GLY A 28 7.54 -3.34 7.27
CA GLY A 28 8.19 -2.62 8.35
C GLY A 28 7.18 -2.02 9.31
N VAL A 29 6.27 -2.86 9.81
CA VAL A 29 5.21 -2.54 10.78
C VAL A 29 5.40 -3.40 12.02
N ASP A 30 5.36 -2.77 13.19
CA ASP A 30 5.50 -3.43 14.48
C ASP A 30 4.17 -3.47 15.26
N VAL A 31 4.11 -4.32 16.28
CA VAL A 31 2.95 -4.42 17.16
C VAL A 31 2.73 -3.10 17.91
N GLY A 32 1.53 -2.54 17.75
CA GLY A 32 1.16 -1.24 18.32
C GLY A 32 1.13 -0.10 17.30
N ASP A 33 1.66 -0.34 16.09
CA ASP A 33 1.55 0.62 14.99
C ASP A 33 0.11 0.73 14.49
N SER A 34 -0.21 1.92 13.96
CA SER A 34 -1.47 2.20 13.30
C SER A 34 -1.27 2.30 11.79
N LEU A 35 -2.17 1.68 11.04
CA LEU A 35 -2.18 1.71 9.58
C LEU A 35 -3.51 2.23 9.06
N TYR A 36 -3.50 2.74 7.83
CA TYR A 36 -4.68 3.16 7.11
C TYR A 36 -5.15 2.04 6.20
N LEU A 37 -6.43 1.72 6.25
CA LEU A 37 -7.09 0.83 5.30
C LEU A 37 -7.76 1.68 4.21
N VAL A 38 -7.32 1.52 2.98
CA VAL A 38 -7.81 2.30 1.84
C VAL A 38 -8.29 1.39 0.72
N GLU A 39 -9.20 1.89 -0.10
CA GLU A 39 -9.72 1.16 -1.24
C GLU A 39 -9.06 1.65 -2.52
N GLU A 40 -8.41 0.74 -3.26
CA GLU A 40 -7.60 1.05 -4.44
C GLU A 40 -7.89 0.05 -5.56
N TYR A 41 -7.71 0.46 -6.82
CA TYR A 41 -7.82 -0.44 -7.96
C TYR A 41 -6.45 -1.01 -8.32
N VAL A 42 -6.29 -2.33 -8.17
CA VAL A 42 -5.12 -3.05 -8.67
C VAL A 42 -5.46 -3.61 -10.05
N GLY A 43 -5.07 -2.86 -11.09
CA GLY A 43 -5.52 -3.11 -12.46
C GLY A 43 -7.00 -2.79 -12.62
N SER A 44 -7.83 -3.79 -12.86
CA SER A 44 -9.30 -3.65 -12.96
C SER A 44 -10.05 -4.13 -11.72
N THR A 45 -9.35 -4.61 -10.69
CA THR A 45 -9.97 -5.19 -9.49
C THR A 45 -9.89 -4.22 -8.33
N ARG A 46 -11.02 -3.98 -7.66
CA ARG A 46 -11.11 -3.15 -6.45
C ARG A 46 -10.61 -3.96 -5.25
N CYS A 47 -9.61 -3.43 -4.55
CA CYS A 47 -8.89 -4.08 -3.47
C CYS A 47 -8.84 -3.19 -2.23
N LEU A 48 -8.77 -3.82 -1.05
CA LEU A 48 -8.41 -3.15 0.19
C LEU A 48 -6.88 -3.20 0.35
N VAL A 49 -6.27 -2.05 0.60
CA VAL A 49 -4.82 -1.87 0.71
C VAL A 49 -4.48 -1.28 2.07
N LEU A 50 -3.44 -1.82 2.71
CA LEU A 50 -2.87 -1.28 3.93
C LEU A 50 -1.77 -0.27 3.58
N SER A 51 -1.85 0.92 4.17
CA SER A 51 -0.90 2.01 3.95
C SER A 51 -0.38 2.57 5.26
N LYS A 52 0.93 2.84 5.33
CA LYS A 52 1.55 3.55 6.45
C LYS A 52 1.30 5.05 6.42
N THR A 53 0.97 5.57 5.25
CA THR A 53 0.58 6.97 5.05
C THR A 53 -0.92 7.06 4.86
N GLU A 54 -1.52 8.09 5.44
CA GLU A 54 -2.91 8.44 5.16
C GLU A 54 -3.04 8.71 3.66
N ARG A 55 -3.87 7.93 2.96
CA ARG A 55 -4.23 8.23 1.57
C ARG A 55 -5.67 8.70 1.55
N THR A 56 -5.86 9.99 1.24
CA THR A 56 -7.19 10.55 1.03
C THR A 56 -7.70 10.11 -0.36
N PRO A 57 -8.88 9.47 -0.47
CA PRO A 57 -9.39 8.91 -1.74
C PRO A 57 -9.47 9.89 -2.91
N ASP A 58 -9.55 11.20 -2.63
CA ASP A 58 -9.70 12.27 -3.63
C ASP A 58 -8.43 13.12 -3.84
N ARG A 59 -7.30 12.80 -3.19
CA ARG A 59 -6.04 13.52 -3.41
C ARG A 59 -5.26 12.85 -4.53
N VAL A 60 -5.09 13.63 -5.61
CA VAL A 60 -4.16 13.52 -6.75
C VAL A 60 -2.68 13.23 -6.43
N ASP A 61 -2.35 12.66 -5.26
CA ASP A 61 -0.97 12.36 -4.85
C ASP A 61 -0.34 11.30 -5.77
N GLU A 62 -1.15 10.45 -6.41
CA GLU A 62 -0.69 9.43 -7.37
C GLU A 62 -0.20 10.02 -8.71
N LEU A 63 -0.61 11.25 -9.07
CA LEU A 63 -0.20 11.90 -10.32
C LEU A 63 1.10 12.71 -10.19
N VAL A 64 1.55 13.05 -8.98
CA VAL A 64 2.74 13.88 -8.77
C VAL A 64 4.02 13.03 -8.66
N GLY A 65 3.95 11.82 -8.10
CA GLY A 65 5.11 10.93 -7.97
C GLY A 65 5.73 10.47 -9.30
N HIS A 66 4.98 10.51 -10.40
CA HIS A 66 5.50 10.13 -11.72
C HIS A 66 6.29 11.24 -12.42
N TRP A 67 6.13 12.52 -12.06
CA TRP A 67 6.78 13.62 -12.80
C TRP A 67 8.29 13.74 -12.52
N ASP A 68 8.75 13.34 -11.33
CA ASP A 68 10.18 13.32 -11.00
C ASP A 68 10.97 12.27 -11.79
N THR A 69 10.29 11.31 -12.41
CA THR A 69 10.93 10.26 -13.23
C THR A 69 11.02 10.66 -14.71
N PHE A 70 10.09 11.48 -15.21
CA PHE A 70 10.12 11.97 -16.60
C PHE A 70 11.15 13.11 -16.81
N GLY A 71 11.53 13.84 -15.77
CA GLY A 71 12.50 14.95 -15.85
C GLY A 71 13.97 14.54 -15.93
N LYS A 72 14.32 13.27 -15.68
CA LYS A 72 15.72 12.81 -15.60
C LYS A 72 16.29 12.15 -16.87
N VAL A 73 15.51 12.03 -17.96
CA VAL A 73 15.93 11.26 -19.15
C VAL A 73 16.45 12.12 -20.32
N GLN A 74 16.66 13.45 -20.17
CA GLN A 74 17.12 14.27 -21.32
C GLN A 74 18.33 15.19 -21.10
N ASN A 75 19.10 15.06 -20.01
CA ASN A 75 20.36 15.79 -19.86
C ASN A 75 21.53 14.84 -19.56
N VAL A 76 21.95 14.06 -20.55
CA VAL A 76 23.36 13.67 -20.71
C VAL A 76 23.80 14.28 -22.04
N THR A 77 24.53 15.38 -21.92
CA THR A 77 25.08 16.20 -22.99
C THR A 77 26.36 15.60 -23.56
N ASP A 78 26.64 16.00 -24.81
CA ASP A 78 27.95 16.21 -25.46
C ASP A 78 28.85 14.99 -25.75
N ASP A 79 28.99 14.64 -27.04
CA ASP A 79 30.09 15.12 -27.91
C ASP A 79 29.73 14.94 -29.41
#